data_AF-A0AAX2RKG6-F1
#
_entry.id   AF-A0AAX2RKG6-F1
#
_cell.length_a   1.000
_cell.length_b   1.000
_cell.length_c   1.000
_cell.angle_alpha   90.00
_cell.angle_beta   90.00
_cell.angle_gamma   90.00
#
_symmetry.space_group_name_H-M   'P 1'
#
loop_
_entity.id
_entity.type
_entity.pdbx_description
1 polymer ?
#
loop_
_entity_poly.entity_id
_entity_poly.type
_entity_poly.pdbx_seq_one_letter_code
_entity_poly.pdbx_strand_id
1 'polypeptide(L)'
;MSDATFEADEKRTAAAQIFKSLAVEMLELAALDLSRPEPDPLDRTPSAAVRRADRHSALLWMGGKGDRGVVTFALCCDALNVPPEAMREATLTAPARVLAQMRSISNADSERSEHDEAVQQASRRRALSRAL
;
A
#
# COMPACT_ATOMS: atom_id res chain seq x y z
N MET A 1 -20.23 -23.92 -13.32
CA MET A 1 -18.88 -23.62 -12.79
C MET A 1 -18.45 -24.78 -11.92
N SER A 2 -17.23 -25.28 -12.10
CA SER A 2 -16.68 -26.36 -11.26
C SER A 2 -15.96 -25.76 -10.05
N ASP A 3 -15.85 -26.52 -8.96
CA ASP A 3 -15.16 -26.07 -7.73
C ASP A 3 -13.72 -25.62 -8.01
N ALA A 4 -13.02 -26.27 -8.94
CA ALA A 4 -11.68 -25.88 -9.37
C ALA A 4 -11.61 -24.50 -10.05
N THR A 5 -12.67 -24.09 -10.77
CA THR A 5 -12.75 -22.75 -11.36
C THR A 5 -13.04 -21.67 -10.33
N PHE A 6 -13.80 -21.98 -9.29
CA PHE A 6 -14.07 -21.07 -8.18
C PHE A 6 -12.82 -20.87 -7.31
N GLU A 7 -12.15 -21.95 -6.93
CA GLU A 7 -10.93 -21.91 -6.11
C GLU A 7 -9.78 -21.14 -6.82
N ALA A 8 -9.64 -21.30 -8.13
CA ALA A 8 -8.65 -20.57 -8.92
C ALA A 8 -8.94 -19.05 -8.99
N ASP A 9 -10.22 -18.67 -9.05
CA ASP A 9 -10.65 -17.28 -9.11
C ASP A 9 -10.52 -16.59 -7.75
N GLU A 10 -10.84 -17.32 -6.67
CA GLU A 10 -10.64 -16.87 -5.28
C GLU A 10 -9.15 -16.63 -4.99
N LYS A 11 -8.27 -17.57 -5.35
CA LYS A 11 -6.82 -17.41 -5.20
C LYS A 11 -6.28 -16.22 -5.98
N ARG A 12 -6.77 -15.99 -7.19
CA ARG A 12 -6.37 -14.85 -8.03
C ARG A 12 -6.80 -13.53 -7.40
N THR A 13 -8.01 -13.47 -6.87
CA THR A 13 -8.56 -12.29 -6.21
C THR A 13 -7.80 -11.96 -4.93
N ALA A 14 -7.51 -12.98 -4.11
CA ALA A 14 -6.70 -12.82 -2.90
C ALA A 14 -5.27 -12.32 -3.21
N ALA A 15 -4.62 -12.90 -4.22
CA ALA A 15 -3.30 -12.45 -4.66
C ALA A 15 -3.29 -11.01 -5.17
N ALA A 16 -4.31 -10.62 -5.94
CA ALA A 16 -4.46 -9.24 -6.41
C ALA A 16 -4.68 -8.25 -5.25
N GLN A 17 -5.46 -8.63 -4.23
CA GLN A 17 -5.65 -7.81 -3.03
C GLN A 17 -4.36 -7.65 -2.22
N ILE A 18 -3.62 -8.74 -1.98
CA ILE A 18 -2.32 -8.69 -1.29
C ILE A 18 -1.37 -7.74 -2.01
N PHE A 19 -1.30 -7.83 -3.34
CA PHE A 19 -0.42 -6.97 -4.13
C PHE A 19 -0.83 -5.49 -4.07
N LYS A 20 -2.14 -5.23 -4.06
CA LYS A 20 -2.69 -3.89 -3.89
C LYS A 20 -2.33 -3.31 -2.51
N SER A 21 -2.52 -4.07 -1.43
CA SER A 21 -2.14 -3.65 -0.07
C SER A 21 -0.65 -3.33 0.03
N LEU A 22 0.20 -4.22 -0.50
CA LEU A 22 1.64 -3.97 -0.56
C LEU A 22 1.97 -2.70 -1.36
N ALA A 23 1.32 -2.48 -2.50
CA ALA A 23 1.53 -1.26 -3.29
C ALA A 23 1.17 0.03 -2.52
N VAL A 24 0.08 0.00 -1.73
CA VAL A 24 -0.29 1.11 -0.84
C VAL A 24 0.78 1.34 0.23
N GLU A 25 1.25 0.29 0.91
CA GLU A 25 2.29 0.39 1.94
C GLU A 25 3.59 0.97 1.38
N MET A 26 4.03 0.52 0.20
CA MET A 26 5.25 1.02 -0.44
C MET A 26 5.14 2.52 -0.80
N LEU A 27 3.98 2.96 -1.27
CA LEU A 27 3.73 4.37 -1.58
C LEU A 27 3.56 5.22 -0.32
N GLU A 28 2.95 4.68 0.74
CA GLU A 28 2.89 5.34 2.05
C GLU A 28 4.30 5.59 2.59
N LEU A 29 5.17 4.58 2.58
CA LEU A 29 6.56 4.74 3.03
C LEU A 29 7.28 5.80 2.18
N ALA A 30 7.04 5.81 0.87
CA ALA A 30 7.56 6.83 -0.03
C ALA A 30 7.16 8.25 0.35
N ALA A 31 5.86 8.45 0.50
CA ALA A 31 5.29 9.73 0.85
C ALA A 31 5.72 10.17 2.25
N LEU A 32 5.88 9.24 3.19
CA LEU A 32 6.38 9.52 4.53
C LEU A 32 7.81 10.07 4.50
N ASP A 33 8.73 9.39 3.80
CA ASP A 33 10.13 9.82 3.74
C ASP A 33 10.29 11.20 3.06
N LEU A 34 9.44 11.49 2.08
CA LEU A 34 9.46 12.75 1.34
C LEU A 34 8.73 13.90 2.05
N SER A 35 7.74 13.59 2.89
CA SER A 35 6.97 14.58 3.64
C SER A 35 7.70 15.10 4.88
N ARG A 36 8.70 14.36 5.38
CA ARG A 36 9.56 14.83 6.48
C ARG A 36 10.32 16.09 6.06
N PRO A 37 10.48 17.07 6.97
CA PRO A 37 11.34 18.23 6.72
C PRO A 37 12.76 17.80 6.34
N GLU A 38 13.32 18.44 5.33
CA GLU A 38 14.69 18.17 4.91
C GLU A 38 15.66 18.55 6.05
N PRO A 39 16.55 17.64 6.47
CA PRO A 39 17.53 17.95 7.51
C PRO A 39 18.49 19.03 7.02
N ASP A 40 18.87 19.96 7.91
CA ASP A 40 19.93 20.93 7.62
C ASP A 40 21.19 20.21 7.09
N PRO A 41 21.79 20.63 5.96
CA PRO A 41 23.03 20.03 5.44
C PRO A 41 24.18 19.99 6.46
N LEU A 42 24.20 20.90 7.43
CA LEU A 42 25.20 20.99 8.48
C LEU A 42 24.89 20.09 9.69
N ASP A 43 23.67 19.55 9.80
CA ASP A 43 23.29 18.62 10.88
C ASP A 43 24.01 17.28 10.72
N ARG A 44 24.98 17.01 11.60
CA ARG A 44 25.78 15.77 11.57
C ARG A 44 25.23 14.67 12.48
N THR A 45 24.03 14.82 13.03
CA THR A 45 23.44 13.77 13.87
C THR A 45 23.16 12.51 13.05
N PRO A 46 23.27 11.31 13.64
CA PRO A 46 22.88 10.06 12.98
C PRO A 46 21.44 10.10 12.45
N SER A 47 20.53 10.77 13.17
CA SER A 47 19.13 10.91 12.76
C SER A 47 18.98 11.69 11.44
N ALA A 48 19.77 12.75 11.23
CA ALA A 48 19.76 13.52 10.00
C ALA A 48 20.36 12.72 8.83
N ALA A 49 21.41 11.95 9.09
CA ALA A 49 22.00 11.05 8.10
C ALA A 49 20.99 10.00 7.61
N VAL A 50 20.25 9.36 8.51
CA VAL A 50 19.19 8.41 8.17
C VAL A 50 18.09 9.08 7.36
N ARG A 51 17.56 10.23 7.79
CA ARG A 51 16.51 10.95 7.05
C ARG A 51 16.93 11.32 5.62
N ARG A 52 18.19 11.72 5.41
CA ARG A 52 18.70 11.96 4.05
C ARG A 52 18.78 10.68 3.22
N ALA A 53 19.22 9.58 3.81
CA ALA A 53 19.28 8.28 3.15
C ALA A 53 17.89 7.78 2.75
N ASP A 54 16.91 7.86 3.67
CA ASP A 54 15.51 7.50 3.44
C ASP A 54 14.91 8.32 2.28
N ARG A 55 15.08 9.65 2.33
CA ARG A 55 14.64 10.57 1.28
C ARG A 55 15.29 10.25 -0.07
N HIS A 56 16.59 9.99 -0.09
CA HIS A 56 17.31 9.65 -1.31
C HIS A 56 16.83 8.32 -1.91
N SER A 57 16.68 7.30 -1.08
CA SER A 57 16.10 6.00 -1.46
C SER A 57 14.69 6.17 -2.06
N ALA A 58 13.88 7.07 -1.49
CA ALA A 58 12.56 7.38 -2.01
C ALA A 58 12.57 7.94 -3.43
N LEU A 59 13.42 8.93 -3.66
CA LEU A 59 13.58 9.58 -4.96
C LEU A 59 14.09 8.59 -6.02
N LEU A 60 15.06 7.77 -5.63
CA LEU A 60 15.65 6.71 -6.46
C LEU A 60 14.58 5.70 -6.91
N TRP A 61 13.82 5.14 -5.97
CA TRP A 61 12.76 4.17 -6.27
C TRP A 61 11.66 4.74 -7.17
N MET A 62 11.16 5.96 -6.90
CA MET A 62 10.17 6.62 -7.76
C MET A 62 10.72 6.95 -9.16
N GLY A 63 12.03 7.20 -9.26
CA GLY A 63 12.75 7.38 -10.51
C GLY A 63 13.00 6.08 -11.28
N GLY A 64 12.52 4.94 -10.79
CA GLY A 64 12.75 3.63 -11.38
C GLY A 64 14.21 3.14 -11.25
N LYS A 65 14.99 3.80 -10.38
CA LYS A 65 16.40 3.51 -10.14
C LYS A 65 16.59 3.13 -8.68
N GLY A 66 16.36 1.88 -8.32
CA GLY A 66 16.57 1.38 -6.96
C GLY A 66 15.41 0.52 -6.47
N ASP A 67 15.73 -0.39 -5.57
CA ASP A 67 14.76 -1.26 -4.92
C ASP A 67 14.33 -0.65 -3.59
N ARG A 68 13.03 -0.49 -3.38
CA ARG A 68 12.48 -0.45 -2.02
C ARG A 68 12.02 -1.85 -1.64
N GLY A 69 12.91 -2.83 -1.79
CA GLY A 69 12.61 -4.24 -1.52
C GLY A 69 12.22 -5.03 -2.77
N VAL A 70 11.01 -5.64 -2.77
CA VAL A 70 10.60 -6.68 -3.73
C VAL A 70 9.79 -6.13 -4.92
N VAL A 71 9.23 -4.91 -4.81
CA VAL A 71 8.29 -4.37 -5.81
C VAL A 71 8.75 -3.00 -6.31
N THR A 72 8.74 -2.84 -7.64
CA THR A 72 9.13 -1.59 -8.29
C THR A 72 8.01 -0.55 -8.22
N PHE A 73 8.36 0.73 -8.34
CA PHE A 73 7.37 1.81 -8.38
C PHE A 73 6.33 1.61 -9.50
N ALA A 74 6.76 1.17 -10.68
CA ALA A 74 5.87 0.90 -11.81
C ALA A 74 4.84 -0.19 -11.46
N LEU A 75 5.29 -1.28 -10.86
CA LEU A 75 4.41 -2.37 -10.44
C LEU A 75 3.41 -1.94 -9.35
N CYS A 76 3.81 -1.06 -8.43
CA CYS A 76 2.86 -0.48 -7.46
C CYS A 76 1.80 0.39 -8.15
N CYS A 77 2.21 1.18 -9.16
CA CYS A 77 1.28 2.00 -9.92
C CYS A 77 0.30 1.15 -10.74
N ASP A 78 0.77 0.07 -11.35
CA ASP A 78 -0.05 -0.90 -12.07
C ASP A 78 -1.07 -1.58 -11.15
N ALA A 79 -0.64 -1.98 -9.94
CA ALA A 79 -1.52 -2.59 -8.93
C ALA A 79 -2.69 -1.67 -8.52
N LEU A 80 -2.44 -0.36 -8.53
CA LEU A 80 -3.41 0.66 -8.15
C LEU A 80 -4.14 1.27 -9.35
N ASN A 81 -3.81 0.84 -10.57
CA ASN A 81 -4.32 1.37 -11.82
C ASN A 81 -4.15 2.90 -11.92
N VAL A 82 -2.95 3.39 -11.57
CA VAL A 82 -2.58 4.81 -11.63
C VAL A 82 -1.42 5.01 -12.62
N PRO A 83 -1.43 6.05 -13.48
CA PRO A 83 -0.28 6.35 -14.32
C PRO A 83 0.97 6.67 -13.48
N PRO A 84 2.12 6.01 -13.75
CA PRO A 84 3.35 6.22 -12.97
C PRO A 84 3.80 7.69 -12.91
N GLU A 85 3.66 8.42 -14.00
CA GLU A 85 4.03 9.84 -14.10
C GLU A 85 3.18 10.71 -13.18
N ALA A 86 1.86 10.48 -13.17
CA ALA A 86 0.93 11.22 -12.33
C ALA A 86 1.16 10.93 -10.85
N MET A 87 1.39 9.66 -10.48
CA MET A 87 1.71 9.30 -9.09
C MET A 87 3.05 9.90 -8.66
N ARG A 88 4.06 9.88 -9.53
CA ARG A 88 5.38 10.47 -9.25
C ARG A 88 5.28 11.98 -9.04
N GLU A 89 4.60 12.69 -9.93
CA GLU A 89 4.38 14.12 -9.83
C GLU A 89 3.64 14.46 -8.53
N ALA A 90 2.51 13.79 -8.25
CA ALA A 90 1.74 14.01 -7.04
C ALA A 90 2.57 13.80 -5.76
N THR A 91 3.40 12.75 -5.74
CA THR A 91 4.25 12.42 -4.59
C THR A 91 5.38 13.42 -4.40
N LEU A 92 5.94 13.98 -5.48
CA LEU A 92 7.00 14.99 -5.39
C LEU A 92 6.45 16.37 -5.00
N THR A 93 5.28 16.76 -5.52
CA THR A 93 4.69 18.08 -5.28
C THR A 93 3.96 18.15 -3.94
N ALA A 94 3.27 17.09 -3.53
CA ALA A 94 2.45 17.07 -2.33
C ALA A 94 2.53 15.73 -1.58
N PRO A 95 3.72 15.33 -1.09
CA PRO A 95 3.93 14.02 -0.44
C PRO A 95 3.01 13.83 0.77
N ALA A 96 2.77 14.87 1.58
CA ALA A 96 1.87 14.78 2.73
C ALA A 96 0.42 14.47 2.35
N ARG A 97 -0.04 14.96 1.19
CA ARG A 97 -1.39 14.67 0.67
C ARG A 97 -1.49 13.23 0.19
N VAL A 98 -0.48 12.75 -0.54
CA VAL A 98 -0.40 11.34 -0.97
C VAL A 98 -0.37 10.41 0.25
N LEU A 99 0.44 10.73 1.26
CA LEU A 99 0.49 9.98 2.52
C LEU A 99 -0.89 9.88 3.19
N ALA A 100 -1.60 11.00 3.31
CA ALA A 100 -2.94 11.02 3.89
C ALA A 100 -3.94 10.16 3.07
N GLN A 101 -3.84 10.18 1.74
CA GLN A 101 -4.66 9.35 0.87
C GLN A 101 -4.35 7.86 1.02
N MET A 102 -3.07 7.47 1.05
CA MET A 102 -2.67 6.07 1.24
C MET A 102 -3.16 5.51 2.58
N ARG A 103 -3.02 6.29 3.66
CA ARG A 103 -3.55 5.93 4.99
C ARG A 103 -5.07 5.78 5.00
N SER A 104 -5.78 6.66 4.30
CA SER A 104 -7.23 6.54 4.16
C SER A 104 -7.64 5.26 3.44
N ILE A 105 -6.90 4.86 2.40
CA ILE A 105 -7.15 3.61 1.67
C ILE A 105 -6.87 2.41 2.58
N SER A 106 -5.72 2.41 3.26
CA SER A 106 -5.35 1.33 4.18
C SER A 106 -6.36 1.14 5.31
N ASN A 107 -6.88 2.23 5.88
CA ASN A 107 -7.87 2.16 6.96
C ASN A 107 -9.24 1.66 6.45
N ALA A 108 -9.66 2.12 5.26
CA ALA A 108 -10.91 1.68 4.66
C ALA A 108 -10.90 0.17 4.32
N ASP A 109 -9.74 -0.34 3.88
CA ASP A 109 -9.58 -1.77 3.60
C ASP A 109 -9.63 -2.59 4.92
N SER A 110 -9.05 -2.10 6.02
CA SER A 110 -9.16 -2.75 7.34
C SER A 110 -10.59 -2.81 7.87
N GLU A 111 -11.34 -1.70 7.82
CA GLU A 111 -12.74 -1.64 8.28
C GLU A 111 -13.65 -2.57 7.46
N ARG A 112 -13.37 -2.71 6.16
CA ARG A 112 -14.14 -3.59 5.26
C ARG A 112 -13.89 -5.06 5.57
N SER A 113 -12.64 -5.44 5.85
CA SER A 113 -12.29 -6.80 6.27
C SER A 113 -12.96 -7.20 7.59
N GLU A 114 -12.99 -6.31 8.58
CA GLU A 114 -13.67 -6.56 9.87
C GLU A 114 -15.18 -6.74 9.70
N HIS A 115 -15.81 -5.94 8.82
CA HIS A 115 -17.23 -6.05 8.52
C HIS A 115 -17.58 -7.37 7.84
N ASP A 116 -16.80 -7.80 6.84
CA ASP A 116 -17.03 -9.03 6.10
C ASP A 116 -16.86 -10.28 6.99
N GLU A 117 -15.87 -10.27 7.90
CA GLU A 117 -15.70 -11.33 8.89
C GLU A 117 -16.88 -11.42 9.86
N ALA A 118 -17.37 -10.28 10.36
CA ALA A 118 -18.53 -10.23 11.24
C ALA A 118 -19.81 -10.74 10.55
N VAL A 119 -20.00 -10.40 9.27
CA VAL A 119 -21.14 -10.85 8.46
C VAL A 119 -21.05 -12.35 8.16
N GLN A 120 -19.87 -12.87 7.85
CA GLN A 120 -19.65 -14.31 7.65
C GLN A 120 -19.87 -15.10 8.94
N GLN A 121 -19.38 -14.60 10.08
CA GLN A 121 -19.56 -15.23 11.39
C GLN A 121 -21.04 -15.23 11.82
N ALA A 122 -21.77 -14.14 11.58
CA ALA A 122 -23.21 -14.05 11.82
C ALA A 122 -24.00 -15.02 10.92
N SER A 123 -23.59 -15.17 9.66
CA SER A 123 -24.23 -16.08 8.69
C SER A 123 -23.99 -17.55 9.06
N ARG A 124 -22.77 -17.91 9.48
CA ARG A 124 -22.45 -19.25 10.02
C ARG A 124 -23.27 -19.59 11.26
N ARG A 125 -23.42 -18.65 12.20
CA ARG A 125 -24.26 -18.83 13.39
C ARG A 125 -25.72 -19.08 13.04
N ARG A 126 -26.28 -18.34 12.07
CA ARG A 126 -27.66 -18.53 11.61
C ARG A 126 -27.87 -19.87 10.89
N ALA A 127 -26.90 -20.31 10.09
CA ALA A 127 -26.96 -21.61 9.43
C ALA A 127 -26.97 -22.78 10.44
N LEU A 128 -26.13 -22.71 11.47
CA LEU A 128 -26.07 -23.72 12.53
C LEU A 128 -27.35 -23.75 13.38
N SER A 129 -28.00 -22.60 13.62
CA SER A 129 -29.26 -22.55 14.38
C SER A 129 -30.49 -23.09 13.63
N ARG A 130 -30.40 -23.29 12.31
CA ARG A 130 -31.48 -23.86 11.48
C ARG A 130 -31.33 -25.36 11.22
N ALA A 131 -30.21 -25.96 11.62
CA ALA A 131 -29.93 -27.38 11.46
C ALA A 131 -30.29 -28.23 12.70
N LEU A 132 -30.92 -27.61 13.72
CA LEU A 132 -31.51 -28.20 14.91
C LEU A 132 -33.02 -28.05 14.85
#